data_AF-A0A0V0HD71-F1
#
_entry.id   AF-A0A0V0HD71-F1
#
_cell.length_a   1.000
_cell.length_b   1.000
_cell.length_c   1.000
_cell.angle_alpha   90.00
_cell.angle_beta   90.00
_cell.angle_gamma   90.00
#
_symmetry.space_group_name_H-M   'P 1'
#
loop_
_entity.id
_entity.type
_entity.pdbx_description
1 polymer ?
#
loop_
_entity_poly.entity_id
_entity_poly.type
_entity_poly.pdbx_seq_one_letter_code
_entity_poly.pdbx_strand_id
1 'polypeptide(L)'
;MASGKFICLYGGEDMDWIRNFTKSARSVAQKAGIDLQMLYVGKSNNKERVRRINSMITAENLSYCLMDLTSVWYFWTRIESMFYSKMQLGKTIQEDKVMQEVLTMLSFDGSDQGWALISRGSFEMARAKSQIITKTLEDYTIWEEDARSKGFVPALIEYFLQLHTPQHCNRLILPGLDGDIPEMVVCAECGRPMERFFMYRCCTD
;
A
#
# COMPACT_ATOMS: atom_id res chain seq x y z
N MET A 1 -10.78 -24.80 -11.65
CA MET A 1 -9.81 -23.99 -10.88
C MET A 1 -10.62 -22.95 -10.13
N ALA A 2 -10.56 -22.91 -8.80
CA ALA A 2 -11.33 -21.93 -8.04
C ALA A 2 -10.91 -20.53 -8.49
N SER A 3 -11.85 -19.74 -9.02
CA SER A 3 -11.64 -18.33 -9.29
C SER A 3 -11.35 -17.65 -7.95
N GLY A 4 -10.07 -17.41 -7.65
CA GLY A 4 -9.64 -16.85 -6.38
C GLY A 4 -10.13 -15.42 -6.22
N LYS A 5 -10.57 -15.06 -5.01
CA LYS A 5 -10.92 -13.67 -4.69
C LYS A 5 -9.69 -12.78 -4.78
N PHE A 6 -9.88 -11.57 -5.28
CA PHE A 6 -8.87 -10.52 -5.27
C PHE A 6 -9.03 -9.70 -3.99
N ILE A 7 -7.94 -9.43 -3.29
CA ILE A 7 -7.93 -8.61 -2.09
C ILE A 7 -7.22 -7.31 -2.42
N CYS A 8 -7.87 -6.19 -2.15
CA CYS A 8 -7.27 -4.87 -2.23
C CYS A 8 -7.16 -4.28 -0.83
N LEU A 9 -5.93 -4.16 -0.34
CA LEU A 9 -5.61 -3.34 0.82
C LEU A 9 -5.32 -1.93 0.34
N TYR A 10 -5.90 -0.93 0.98
CA TYR A 10 -5.60 0.45 0.63
C TYR A 10 -5.60 1.36 1.86
N GLY A 11 -4.95 2.51 1.70
CA GLY A 11 -4.82 3.52 2.75
C GLY A 11 -4.57 4.89 2.16
N GLY A 12 -4.56 5.90 3.03
CA GLY A 12 -4.55 7.31 2.64
C GLY A 12 -5.50 8.10 3.51
N GLU A 13 -5.36 9.42 3.48
CA GLU A 13 -6.16 10.31 4.34
C GLU A 13 -6.99 11.36 3.59
N ASP A 14 -6.91 11.33 2.26
CA ASP A 14 -7.71 12.15 1.35
C ASP A 14 -9.01 11.40 1.01
N MET A 15 -10.13 11.92 1.50
CA MET A 15 -11.44 11.31 1.31
C MET A 15 -11.94 11.39 -0.13
N ASP A 16 -11.59 12.43 -0.87
CA ASP A 16 -12.01 12.57 -2.26
C ASP A 16 -11.27 11.55 -3.12
N TRP A 17 -9.97 11.35 -2.84
CA TRP A 17 -9.23 10.25 -3.44
C TRP A 17 -9.81 8.88 -3.08
N ILE A 18 -10.15 8.61 -1.81
CA ILE A 18 -10.73 7.32 -1.37
C ILE A 18 -12.04 7.02 -2.11
N ARG A 19 -12.95 8.00 -2.23
CA ARG A 19 -14.21 7.85 -2.96
C ARG A 19 -13.98 7.54 -4.44
N ASN A 20 -13.12 8.32 -5.09
CA ASN A 20 -12.83 8.14 -6.50
C ASN A 20 -12.14 6.80 -6.76
N PHE A 21 -11.14 6.44 -5.95
CA PHE A 21 -10.41 5.19 -6.03
C PHE A 21 -11.34 3.98 -5.89
N THR A 22 -12.15 3.91 -4.82
CA THR A 22 -13.03 2.76 -4.57
C THR A 22 -14.11 2.60 -5.64
N LYS A 23 -14.62 3.71 -6.19
CA LYS A 23 -15.55 3.70 -7.32
C LYS A 23 -14.89 3.17 -8.59
N SER A 24 -13.71 3.70 -8.95
CA SER A 24 -12.97 3.26 -10.14
C SER A 24 -12.53 1.80 -10.03
N ALA A 25 -12.03 1.38 -8.87
CA ALA A 25 -11.62 0.01 -8.61
C ALA A 25 -12.79 -0.98 -8.77
N ARG A 26 -13.98 -0.65 -8.25
CA ARG A 26 -15.19 -1.45 -8.48
C ARG A 26 -15.59 -1.50 -9.95
N SER A 27 -15.55 -0.37 -10.65
CA SER A 27 -15.88 -0.33 -12.07
C SER A 27 -14.94 -1.21 -12.89
N VAL A 28 -13.64 -1.17 -12.61
CA VAL A 28 -12.63 -2.00 -13.27
C VAL A 28 -12.84 -3.46 -12.91
N ALA A 29 -13.09 -3.77 -11.64
CA ALA A 29 -13.36 -5.15 -11.20
C ALA A 29 -14.56 -5.76 -11.93
N GLN A 30 -15.65 -4.99 -12.08
CA GLN A 30 -16.82 -5.41 -12.83
C GLN A 30 -16.51 -5.66 -14.31
N LYS A 31 -15.77 -4.74 -14.96
CA LYS A 31 -15.37 -4.90 -16.37
C LYS A 31 -14.45 -6.11 -16.58
N ALA A 32 -13.52 -6.33 -15.65
CA ALA A 32 -12.59 -7.44 -15.66
C ALA A 32 -13.23 -8.79 -15.28
N GLY A 33 -14.46 -8.79 -14.76
CA GLY A 33 -15.14 -9.99 -14.28
C GLY A 33 -14.47 -10.61 -13.04
N ILE A 34 -13.84 -9.80 -12.19
CA ILE A 34 -13.15 -10.27 -10.98
C ILE A 34 -13.95 -9.99 -9.70
N ASP A 35 -13.87 -10.90 -8.72
CA ASP A 35 -14.40 -10.68 -7.37
C ASP A 35 -13.36 -9.92 -6.53
N LEU A 36 -13.51 -8.59 -6.46
CA LEU A 36 -12.62 -7.69 -5.72
C LEU A 36 -13.20 -7.35 -4.34
N GLN A 37 -12.46 -7.71 -3.29
CA GLN A 37 -12.74 -7.37 -1.91
C GLN A 37 -11.78 -6.27 -1.45
N MET A 38 -12.31 -5.11 -1.05
CA MET A 38 -11.50 -3.96 -0.64
C MET A 38 -11.53 -3.76 0.88
N LEU A 39 -10.37 -3.50 1.48
CA LEU A 39 -10.20 -3.22 2.90
C LEU A 39 -9.35 -1.96 3.09
N TYR A 40 -9.92 -0.97 3.77
CA TYR A 40 -9.19 0.19 4.25
C TYR A 40 -8.44 -0.13 5.54
N VAL A 41 -7.12 0.08 5.53
CA VAL A 41 -6.21 -0.30 6.63
C VAL A 41 -6.05 0.85 7.65
N GLY A 42 -6.17 2.10 7.23
CA GLY A 42 -5.86 3.27 8.07
C GLY A 42 -4.35 3.55 8.18
N LYS A 43 -3.98 4.43 9.11
CA LYS A 43 -2.59 4.79 9.42
C LYS A 43 -2.25 4.45 10.86
N SER A 44 -0.96 4.28 11.15
CA SER A 44 -0.43 4.03 12.51
C SER A 44 -0.60 5.23 13.44
N ASN A 45 -0.68 6.44 12.87
CA ASN A 45 -0.82 7.69 13.59
C ASN A 45 -2.21 8.33 13.39
N ASN A 46 -2.49 9.39 14.15
CA ASN A 46 -3.72 10.18 14.08
C ASN A 46 -5.02 9.35 14.16
N LYS A 47 -5.25 8.81 15.37
CA LYS A 47 -6.40 7.96 15.71
C LYS A 47 -7.75 8.62 15.40
N GLU A 48 -7.88 9.92 15.64
CA GLU A 48 -9.13 10.63 15.41
C GLU A 48 -9.44 10.77 13.91
N ARG A 49 -8.44 11.07 13.09
CA ARG A 49 -8.60 11.12 11.63
C ARG A 49 -8.96 9.75 11.06
N VAL A 50 -8.32 8.68 11.52
CA VAL A 50 -8.67 7.31 11.12
C VAL A 50 -10.14 6.99 11.47
N ARG A 51 -10.61 7.36 12.67
CA ARG A 51 -12.04 7.19 13.04
C ARG A 51 -12.99 7.94 12.11
N ARG A 52 -12.67 9.19 11.76
CA ARG A 52 -13.50 10.00 10.85
C ARG A 52 -13.59 9.37 9.46
N ILE A 53 -12.45 8.93 8.91
CA ILE A 53 -12.39 8.26 7.60
C ILE A 53 -13.18 6.95 7.62
N ASN A 54 -12.95 6.11 8.62
CA ASN A 54 -13.65 4.85 8.83
C ASN A 54 -15.19 5.04 8.89
N SER A 55 -15.65 6.09 9.57
CA SER A 55 -17.07 6.42 9.67
C SER A 55 -17.66 6.79 8.30
N MET A 56 -16.94 7.57 7.50
CA MET A 56 -17.35 7.94 6.13
C MET A 56 -17.35 6.73 5.19
N ILE A 57 -16.33 5.89 5.24
CA ILE A 57 -16.24 4.65 4.44
C ILE A 57 -17.44 3.73 4.72
N THR A 58 -17.81 3.59 5.99
CA THR A 58 -18.95 2.76 6.41
C THR A 58 -20.28 3.38 5.98
N ALA A 59 -20.47 4.68 6.22
CA ALA A 59 -21.70 5.39 5.86
C ALA A 59 -21.98 5.40 4.36
N GLU A 60 -20.92 5.52 3.54
CA GLU A 60 -20.99 5.52 2.07
C GLU A 60 -20.85 4.12 1.45
N ASN A 61 -20.72 3.06 2.28
CA ASN A 61 -20.51 1.67 1.84
C ASN A 61 -19.35 1.52 0.83
N LEU A 62 -18.23 2.22 1.08
CA LEU A 62 -17.13 2.28 0.12
C LEU A 62 -16.28 0.99 0.14
N SER A 63 -16.12 0.34 1.27
CA SER A 63 -15.34 -0.91 1.42
C SER A 63 -15.52 -1.47 2.83
N TYR A 64 -14.84 -2.58 3.15
CA TYR A 64 -14.57 -2.92 4.54
C TYR A 64 -13.54 -1.93 5.12
N CYS A 65 -13.55 -1.75 6.44
CA CYS A 65 -12.51 -1.00 7.15
C CYS A 65 -12.21 -1.65 8.49
N LEU A 66 -10.99 -1.45 9.00
CA LEU A 66 -10.60 -1.85 10.35
C LEU A 66 -11.22 -0.88 11.37
N MET A 67 -12.43 -1.21 11.84
CA MET A 67 -13.21 -0.34 12.72
C MET A 67 -12.58 -0.11 14.09
N ASP A 68 -11.98 -1.16 14.64
CA ASP A 68 -11.24 -1.09 15.90
C ASP A 68 -9.83 -0.53 15.64
N LEU A 69 -9.54 0.62 16.27
CA LEU A 69 -8.23 1.25 16.18
C LEU A 69 -7.10 0.38 16.74
N THR A 70 -7.42 -0.55 17.65
CA THR A 70 -6.45 -1.51 18.17
C THR A 70 -6.01 -2.47 17.06
N SER A 71 -6.94 -2.89 16.20
CA SER A 71 -6.66 -3.69 15.01
C SER A 71 -5.80 -2.95 13.98
N VAL A 72 -6.05 -1.65 13.76
CA VAL A 72 -5.19 -0.79 12.93
C VAL A 72 -3.77 -0.73 13.50
N TRP A 73 -3.65 -0.50 14.81
CA TRP A 73 -2.36 -0.48 15.49
C TRP A 73 -1.62 -1.82 15.38
N TYR A 74 -2.29 -2.94 15.66
CA TYR A 74 -1.72 -4.28 15.52
C TYR A 74 -1.24 -4.55 14.11
N PHE A 75 -1.98 -4.13 13.07
CA PHE A 75 -1.54 -4.30 11.69
C PHE A 75 -0.16 -3.66 11.48
N TRP A 76 -0.02 -2.38 11.81
CA TRP A 76 1.22 -1.64 11.58
C TRP A 76 2.38 -2.13 12.46
N THR A 77 2.12 -2.40 13.75
CA THR A 77 3.13 -2.97 14.67
C THR A 77 3.62 -4.34 14.19
N ARG A 78 2.77 -5.14 13.53
CA ARG A 78 3.20 -6.44 13.00
C ARG A 78 4.09 -6.29 11.77
N ILE A 79 3.79 -5.36 10.86
CA ILE A 79 4.67 -5.04 9.72
C ILE A 79 6.04 -4.54 10.22
N GLU A 80 6.05 -3.64 11.19
CA GLU A 80 7.26 -3.15 11.83
C GLU A 80 8.06 -4.28 12.50
N SER A 81 7.39 -5.16 13.24
CA SER A 81 8.04 -6.32 13.86
C SER A 81 8.66 -7.28 12.83
N MET A 82 8.03 -7.46 11.67
CA MET A 82 8.58 -8.26 10.57
C MET A 82 9.88 -7.65 10.04
N PHE A 83 9.95 -6.32 9.94
CA PHE A 83 11.17 -5.62 9.51
C PHE A 83 12.32 -5.86 10.49
N TYR A 84 12.08 -5.60 11.79
CA TYR A 84 13.09 -5.80 12.83
C TYR A 84 13.56 -7.26 12.92
N SER A 85 12.64 -8.21 12.81
CA SER A 85 12.98 -9.64 12.81
C SER A 85 13.91 -10.01 11.65
N LYS A 86 13.63 -9.53 10.43
CA LYS A 86 14.49 -9.77 9.26
C LYS A 86 15.88 -9.15 9.41
N MET A 87 15.93 -7.94 9.95
CA MET A 87 17.17 -7.23 10.22
C MET A 87 18.04 -7.95 11.25
N GLN A 88 17.45 -8.42 12.36
CA GLN A 88 18.16 -9.20 13.39
C GLN A 88 18.70 -10.54 12.86
N LEU A 89 18.05 -11.12 11.85
CA LEU A 89 18.52 -12.30 11.13
C LEU A 89 19.63 -12.00 10.11
N GLY A 90 20.10 -10.75 10.03
CA GLY A 90 21.15 -10.31 9.11
C GLY A 90 20.71 -10.27 7.64
N LYS A 91 19.41 -10.25 7.36
CA LYS A 91 18.90 -10.15 5.99
C LYS A 91 19.06 -8.74 5.45
N THR A 92 19.47 -8.65 4.19
CA THR A 92 19.53 -7.38 3.46
C THR A 92 18.29 -7.20 2.60
N ILE A 93 17.98 -5.96 2.26
CA ILE A 93 16.83 -5.60 1.42
C ILE A 93 16.97 -6.23 0.04
N GLN A 94 18.19 -6.32 -0.49
CA GLN A 94 18.46 -6.87 -1.81
C GLN A 94 18.23 -8.39 -1.87
N GLU A 95 18.46 -9.10 -0.77
CA GLU A 95 18.39 -10.56 -0.72
C GLU A 95 17.01 -11.10 -0.31
N ASP A 96 16.23 -10.32 0.42
CA ASP A 96 14.96 -10.78 1.01
C ASP A 96 13.75 -10.00 0.45
N LYS A 97 13.00 -10.67 -0.45
CA LYS A 97 11.78 -10.10 -1.05
C LYS A 97 10.71 -9.74 -0.01
N VAL A 98 10.62 -10.48 1.09
CA VAL A 98 9.65 -10.15 2.15
C VAL A 98 10.06 -8.85 2.83
N MET A 99 11.35 -8.65 3.06
CA MET A 99 11.87 -7.40 3.62
C MET A 99 11.60 -6.19 2.70
N GLN A 100 11.72 -6.35 1.37
CA GLN A 100 11.36 -5.31 0.40
C GLN A 100 9.88 -4.90 0.49
N GLU A 101 8.98 -5.88 0.57
CA GLU A 101 7.54 -5.62 0.65
C GLU A 101 7.14 -5.03 2.00
N VAL A 102 7.74 -5.51 3.09
CA VAL A 102 7.55 -4.93 4.44
C VAL A 102 7.99 -3.46 4.48
N LEU A 103 9.17 -3.14 3.95
CA LEU A 103 9.65 -1.76 3.89
C LEU A 103 8.75 -0.87 3.04
N THR A 104 8.19 -1.41 1.97
CA THR A 104 7.23 -0.66 1.17
C THR A 104 5.98 -0.35 1.97
N MET A 105 5.41 -1.33 2.67
CA MET A 105 4.24 -1.09 3.53
C MET A 105 4.52 0.00 4.56
N LEU A 106 5.71 0.00 5.19
CA LEU A 106 6.11 1.07 6.12
C LEU A 106 6.25 2.43 5.43
N SER A 107 6.71 2.47 4.18
CA SER A 107 6.78 3.71 3.39
C SER A 107 5.39 4.27 3.04
N PHE A 108 4.39 3.41 2.91
CA PHE A 108 3.00 3.81 2.70
C PHE A 108 2.40 4.45 3.95
N ASP A 109 2.67 3.92 5.14
CA ASP A 109 2.23 4.51 6.41
C ASP A 109 2.86 5.90 6.65
N GLY A 110 4.14 6.05 6.28
CA GLY A 110 4.87 7.32 6.38
C GLY A 110 4.50 8.37 5.33
N SER A 111 3.75 8.00 4.29
CA SER A 111 3.37 8.86 3.17
C SER A 111 2.05 9.59 3.44
N ASP A 112 1.94 10.84 2.98
CA ASP A 112 0.67 11.59 3.01
C ASP A 112 -0.21 11.27 1.78
N GLN A 113 0.31 10.52 0.81
CA GLN A 113 -0.40 10.06 -0.38
C GLN A 113 -1.19 8.77 -0.12
N GLY A 114 -2.29 8.60 -0.84
CA GLY A 114 -2.99 7.32 -0.91
C GLY A 114 -2.14 6.21 -1.51
N TRP A 115 -2.48 4.96 -1.21
CA TRP A 115 -1.80 3.78 -1.74
C TRP A 115 -2.77 2.61 -1.84
N ALA A 116 -2.47 1.65 -2.72
CA ALA A 116 -3.21 0.42 -2.83
C ALA A 116 -2.28 -0.76 -3.13
N LEU A 117 -2.65 -1.93 -2.61
CA LEU A 117 -2.03 -3.22 -2.84
C LEU A 117 -3.14 -4.19 -3.24
N ILE A 118 -3.03 -4.78 -4.42
CA ILE A 118 -3.99 -5.74 -4.97
C ILE A 118 -3.30 -7.09 -5.09
N SER A 119 -3.88 -8.13 -4.49
CA SER A 119 -3.33 -9.48 -4.53
C SER A 119 -4.35 -10.52 -4.96
N ARG A 120 -3.84 -11.64 -5.49
CA ARG A 120 -4.59 -12.85 -5.81
C ARG A 120 -3.84 -14.07 -5.28
N GLY A 121 -4.37 -14.68 -4.23
CA GLY A 121 -3.67 -15.78 -3.54
C GLY A 121 -2.35 -15.31 -2.91
N SER A 122 -1.40 -16.24 -2.76
CA SER A 122 -0.19 -16.01 -1.96
C SER A 122 1.00 -15.40 -2.72
N PHE A 123 0.95 -15.38 -4.05
CA PHE A 123 2.13 -15.10 -4.88
C PHE A 123 1.95 -13.96 -5.88
N GLU A 124 0.72 -13.58 -6.20
CA GLU A 124 0.44 -12.48 -7.12
C GLU A 124 0.06 -11.23 -6.31
N MET A 125 0.86 -10.17 -6.42
CA MET A 125 0.64 -8.91 -5.73
C MET A 125 1.17 -7.74 -6.54
N ALA A 126 0.34 -6.72 -6.73
CA ALA A 126 0.70 -5.45 -7.32
C ALA A 126 0.47 -4.34 -6.30
N ARG A 127 1.32 -3.31 -6.29
CA ARG A 127 1.21 -2.18 -5.36
C ARG A 127 1.60 -0.87 -6.02
N ALA A 128 0.91 0.21 -5.66
CA ALA A 128 1.16 1.53 -6.22
C ALA A 128 0.64 2.64 -5.28
N LYS A 129 1.25 3.83 -5.39
CA LYS A 129 0.76 5.07 -4.77
C LYS A 129 -0.39 5.68 -5.59
N SER A 130 -1.09 6.62 -4.98
CA SER A 130 -2.33 7.24 -5.45
C SER A 130 -2.29 7.66 -6.92
N GLN A 131 -1.23 8.34 -7.36
CA GLN A 131 -1.12 8.81 -8.74
C GLN A 131 -1.07 7.65 -9.75
N ILE A 132 -0.21 6.65 -9.50
CA ILE A 132 -0.02 5.51 -10.40
C ILE A 132 -1.25 4.61 -10.41
N ILE A 133 -1.81 4.29 -9.24
CA ILE A 133 -3.00 3.43 -9.17
C ILE A 133 -4.23 4.10 -9.81
N THR A 134 -4.45 5.40 -9.56
CA THR A 134 -5.57 6.13 -10.18
C THR A 134 -5.44 6.13 -11.69
N LYS A 135 -4.26 6.49 -12.23
CA LYS A 135 -4.00 6.49 -13.67
C LYS A 135 -4.21 5.12 -14.30
N THR A 136 -3.74 4.06 -13.63
CA THR A 136 -3.90 2.68 -14.10
C THR A 136 -5.36 2.24 -14.19
N LEU A 137 -6.20 2.66 -13.23
CA LEU A 137 -7.63 2.35 -13.27
C LEU A 137 -8.36 3.15 -14.35
N GLU A 138 -7.98 4.41 -14.58
CA GLU A 138 -8.51 5.23 -15.68
C GLU A 138 -8.17 4.62 -17.05
N ASP A 139 -6.95 4.13 -17.18
CA ASP A 139 -6.43 3.57 -18.43
C ASP A 139 -6.77 2.08 -18.61
N TYR A 140 -7.72 1.52 -17.88
CA TYR A 140 -8.05 0.09 -17.94
C TYR A 140 -8.34 -0.40 -19.36
N THR A 141 -9.00 0.42 -20.19
CA THR A 141 -9.30 0.05 -21.59
C THR A 141 -8.04 -0.15 -22.45
N ILE A 142 -6.90 0.40 -22.04
CA ILE A 142 -5.62 0.27 -22.74
C ILE A 142 -5.00 -1.11 -22.47
N TRP A 143 -5.09 -1.61 -21.24
CA TRP A 143 -4.47 -2.88 -20.82
C TRP A 143 -5.47 -4.01 -20.56
N GLU A 144 -6.74 -3.83 -20.93
CA GLU A 144 -7.81 -4.82 -20.75
C GLU A 144 -7.50 -6.15 -21.47
N GLU A 145 -6.92 -6.08 -22.67
CA GLU A 145 -6.54 -7.28 -23.44
C GLU A 145 -5.41 -8.06 -22.75
N ASP A 146 -4.42 -7.34 -22.20
CA ASP A 146 -3.37 -7.94 -21.38
C ASP A 146 -3.95 -8.58 -20.11
N ALA A 147 -4.90 -7.93 -19.44
CA ALA A 147 -5.58 -8.48 -18.26
C ALA A 147 -6.31 -9.80 -18.58
N ARG A 148 -6.93 -9.90 -19.76
CA ARG A 148 -7.63 -11.11 -20.21
C ARG A 148 -6.68 -12.24 -20.60
N SER A 149 -5.57 -11.92 -21.24
CA SER A 149 -4.63 -12.92 -21.76
C SER A 149 -3.60 -13.39 -20.73
N LYS A 150 -3.03 -12.46 -19.95
CA LYS A 150 -1.97 -12.73 -18.96
C LYS A 150 -2.50 -12.91 -17.54
N GLY A 151 -3.74 -12.50 -17.28
CA GLY A 151 -4.35 -12.41 -15.96
C GLY A 151 -4.22 -11.01 -15.36
N PHE A 152 -5.16 -10.67 -14.48
CA PHE A 152 -5.33 -9.29 -13.98
C PHE A 152 -4.12 -8.76 -13.21
N VAL A 153 -3.61 -9.47 -12.20
CA VAL A 153 -2.48 -8.98 -11.40
C VAL A 153 -1.17 -8.93 -12.20
N PRO A 154 -0.79 -9.95 -12.98
CA PRO A 154 0.39 -9.86 -13.85
C PRO A 154 0.33 -8.67 -14.82
N ALA A 155 -0.78 -8.47 -15.53
CA ALA A 155 -0.95 -7.34 -16.44
C ALA A 155 -0.91 -5.99 -15.71
N LEU A 156 -1.49 -5.91 -14.51
CA LEU A 156 -1.44 -4.73 -13.66
C LEU A 156 0.01 -4.36 -13.27
N ILE A 157 0.83 -5.36 -12.91
CA ILE A 157 2.26 -5.15 -12.59
C ILE A 157 3.00 -4.63 -13.83
N GLU A 158 2.79 -5.23 -15.00
CA GLU A 158 3.42 -4.78 -16.24
C GLU A 158 3.03 -3.34 -16.58
N TYR A 159 1.75 -2.98 -16.42
CA TYR A 159 1.28 -1.62 -16.70
C TYR A 159 1.86 -0.60 -15.70
N PHE A 160 1.94 -0.96 -14.42
CA PHE A 160 2.62 -0.11 -13.43
C PHE A 160 4.06 0.20 -13.86
N LEU A 161 4.83 -0.79 -14.29
CA LEU A 161 6.23 -0.60 -14.71
C LEU A 161 6.36 0.40 -15.87
N GLN A 162 5.38 0.48 -16.77
CA GLN A 162 5.36 1.46 -17.86
C GLN A 162 5.11 2.89 -17.37
N LEU A 163 4.38 3.05 -16.26
CA LEU A 163 4.08 4.35 -15.65
C LEU A 163 5.15 4.83 -14.67
N HIS A 164 6.09 3.97 -14.27
CA HIS A 164 7.11 4.36 -13.29
C HIS A 164 8.04 5.42 -13.87
N THR A 165 8.07 6.58 -13.22
CA THR A 165 9.03 7.64 -13.53
C THR A 165 10.33 7.45 -12.74
N PRO A 166 11.51 7.80 -13.33
CA PRO A 166 12.78 7.75 -12.61
C PRO A 166 12.79 8.65 -11.35
N GLN A 167 12.00 9.73 -11.37
CA GLN A 167 11.79 10.58 -10.21
C GLN A 167 10.69 10.00 -9.32
N HIS A 168 11.04 9.65 -8.09
CA HIS A 168 10.11 9.32 -7.01
C HIS A 168 10.71 9.72 -5.67
N CYS A 169 9.86 10.02 -4.70
CA CYS A 169 10.25 10.32 -3.32
C CYS A 169 9.51 9.35 -2.38
N ASN A 170 10.28 8.48 -1.73
CA ASN A 170 9.76 7.56 -0.72
C ASN A 170 10.17 8.05 0.66
N ARG A 171 9.19 8.17 1.54
CA ARG A 171 9.39 8.56 2.92
C ARG A 171 9.14 7.33 3.79
N LEU A 172 10.18 6.88 4.48
CA LEU A 172 10.09 5.83 5.47
C LEU A 172 10.14 6.48 6.85
N ILE A 173 9.19 6.12 7.72
CA ILE A 173 9.20 6.53 9.12
C ILE A 173 9.37 5.25 9.94
N LEU A 174 10.53 5.09 10.57
CA LEU A 174 10.79 3.99 11.50
C LEU A 174 10.59 4.50 12.93
N PRO A 175 9.61 3.97 13.69
CA PRO A 175 9.48 4.26 15.10
C PRO A 175 10.64 3.59 15.86
N GLY A 176 11.71 4.31 16.19
CA GLY A 176 12.87 3.72 16.85
C GLY A 176 13.55 4.66 17.84
N LEU A 177 13.89 4.12 19.01
CA LEU A 177 14.90 4.67 19.93
C LEU A 177 16.29 4.57 19.26
N ASP A 178 17.19 5.50 19.59
CA ASP A 178 18.46 5.82 18.89
C ASP A 178 19.46 4.67 18.61
N GLY A 179 19.17 3.40 18.93
CA GLY A 179 20.05 2.23 18.73
C GLY A 179 19.65 1.23 17.64
N ASP A 180 18.38 1.16 17.24
CA ASP A 180 17.87 0.08 16.35
C ASP A 180 17.65 0.52 14.90
N ILE A 181 18.02 1.75 14.54
CA ILE A 181 17.83 2.30 13.20
C ILE A 181 19.08 2.03 12.35
N PRO A 182 18.98 1.35 11.20
CA PRO A 182 20.12 1.11 10.32
C PRO A 182 20.81 2.41 9.90
N GLU A 183 22.14 2.39 9.83
CA GLU A 183 22.90 3.52 9.28
C GLU A 183 22.58 3.78 7.82
N MET A 184 22.25 2.72 7.07
CA MET A 184 21.90 2.81 5.65
C MET A 184 20.64 1.98 5.37
N VAL A 185 19.64 2.62 4.77
CA VAL A 185 18.47 1.98 4.19
C VAL A 185 18.46 2.28 2.70
N VAL A 186 18.13 1.29 1.86
CA VAL A 186 17.94 1.51 0.42
C VAL A 186 16.46 1.59 0.08
N CYS A 187 16.12 2.40 -0.91
CA CYS A 187 14.77 2.55 -1.41
C CYS A 187 14.27 1.23 -2.03
N ALA A 188 13.13 0.73 -1.56
CA ALA A 188 12.55 -0.52 -2.08
C ALA A 188 12.06 -0.42 -3.54
N GLU A 189 11.90 0.80 -4.10
CA GLU A 189 11.48 1.00 -5.49
C GLU A 189 12.66 1.12 -6.46
N CYS A 190 13.81 1.68 -6.06
CA CYS A 190 14.95 1.92 -6.97
C CYS A 190 16.32 1.48 -6.46
N GLY A 191 16.41 0.94 -5.26
CA GLY A 191 17.67 0.47 -4.66
C GLY A 191 18.67 1.57 -4.28
N ARG A 192 18.36 2.85 -4.54
CA ARG A 192 19.24 3.97 -4.13
C ARG A 192 19.27 4.11 -2.60
N PRO A 193 20.42 4.46 -2.00
CA PRO A 193 20.49 4.81 -0.59
C PRO A 193 19.50 5.94 -0.25
N MET A 194 18.77 5.80 0.86
CA MET A 194 17.87 6.82 1.37
C MET A 194 18.64 7.79 2.27
N GLU A 195 18.28 9.07 2.20
CA GLU A 195 18.80 10.08 3.11
C GLU A 195 18.15 9.94 4.50
N ARG A 196 18.95 10.07 5.56
CA ARG A 196 18.49 10.01 6.96
C ARG A 196 18.27 11.42 7.48
N PHE A 197 17.07 11.68 8.00
CA PHE A 197 16.72 12.95 8.66
C PHE A 197 16.17 12.68 10.07
N PHE A 198 16.46 13.58 11.00
CA PHE A 198 15.76 13.63 12.29
C PHE A 198 14.50 14.48 12.14
N MET A 199 13.35 13.94 12.55
CA MET A 199 12.06 14.61 12.45
C MET A 199 11.44 14.80 13.85
N TYR A 200 11.25 16.06 14.24
CA TYR A 200 10.41 16.41 15.38
C TYR A 200 9.00 16.69 14.88
N ARG A 201 8.01 15.95 15.39
CA ARG A 201 6.61 16.14 15.03
C ARG A 201 5.79 16.33 16.29
N CYS A 202 5.14 17.49 16.41
CA CYS A 202 4.12 17.76 17.40
C CYS A 202 2.76 17.57 16.72
N CYS A 203 1.99 16.57 17.15
CA CYS A 203 0.62 16.36 16.70
C CYS A 203 -0.31 16.81 17.82
N THR A 204 -1.12 17.83 17.55
CA THR A 204 -2.32 18.15 18.33
C THR A 204 -3.50 17.54 17.58
N ASP A 205 -4.27 16.70 18.25
CA ASP A 205 -5.41 15.95 17.70
C ASP A 205 -6.33 16.78 16.79
#